data_AF-A0A316MLM8-F1
#
_entry.id   AF-A0A316MLM8-F1
#
_cell.length_a   1.000
_cell.length_b   1.000
_cell.length_c   1.000
_cell.angle_alpha   90.00
_cell.angle_beta   90.00
_cell.angle_gamma   90.00
#
_symmetry.space_group_name_H-M   'P 1'
#
loop_
_entity.id
_entity.type
_entity.pdbx_description
1 polymer ?
#
loop_
_entity_poly.entity_id
_entity_poly.type
_entity_poly.pdbx_seq_one_letter_code
_entity_poly.pdbx_strand_id
1 'polypeptide(L)'
;MYRFIQKTVLAVVAAFTAGCLSSSAYVPVSVESSDLPVEAKSFIKKHFDGKTIVKYEKKFWSNSYELELSDGTDIDFDSKGKCTEVSAPDHGVLSTVLVRELLPAGACKTLSDQGMLESVEEIQINPTKGYKVEVRHERIDDYRFNNAGQMTRVTHDD
;
A
#
# COMPACT_ATOMS: atom_id res chain seq x y z
N MET A 1 -9.75 18.50 13.89
CA MET A 1 -9.96 19.03 12.53
C MET A 1 -9.40 17.99 11.58
N TYR A 2 -10.26 17.19 10.94
CA TYR A 2 -9.80 16.14 10.03
C TYR A 2 -9.10 16.77 8.84
N ARG A 3 -7.77 16.64 8.78
CA ARG A 3 -6.98 17.03 7.62
C ARG A 3 -7.22 15.96 6.55
N PHE A 4 -8.04 16.34 5.56
CA PHE A 4 -8.09 15.73 4.25
C PHE A 4 -6.67 15.72 3.67
N ILE A 5 -5.89 14.67 3.92
CA ILE A 5 -4.71 14.41 3.11
C ILE A 5 -5.24 13.77 1.83
N GLN A 6 -5.59 14.63 0.87
CA GLN A 6 -5.60 14.23 -0.53
C GLN A 6 -4.26 13.53 -0.76
N LYS A 7 -4.29 12.21 -0.94
CA LYS A 7 -3.15 11.46 -1.50
C LYS A 7 -2.83 12.16 -2.81
N THR A 8 -1.83 13.04 -2.82
CA THR A 8 -1.29 13.62 -4.03
C THR A 8 -0.61 12.49 -4.77
N VAL A 9 -1.41 11.74 -5.52
CA VAL A 9 -0.94 11.01 -6.67
C VAL A 9 -0.21 12.05 -7.50
N LEU A 10 1.11 11.93 -7.60
CA LEU A 10 1.92 12.64 -8.57
C LEU A 10 1.53 12.11 -9.96
N ALA A 11 0.36 12.53 -10.41
CA ALA A 11 -0.03 12.44 -11.80
C ALA A 11 0.89 13.39 -12.55
N VAL A 12 1.90 12.83 -13.21
CA VAL A 12 2.62 13.54 -14.27
C VAL A 12 1.60 13.73 -15.39
N VAL A 13 0.86 14.84 -15.33
CA VAL A 13 -0.10 15.25 -16.35
C VAL A 13 0.69 15.69 -17.58
N ALA A 14 0.89 14.76 -18.51
CA ALA A 14 1.13 15.12 -19.90
C ALA A 14 -0.20 15.62 -20.47
N ALA A 15 -0.39 16.94 -20.46
CA ALA A 15 -1.56 17.57 -21.04
C ALA A 15 -1.62 17.31 -22.56
N PHE A 16 -2.48 16.39 -22.97
CA PHE A 16 -3.10 16.41 -24.29
C PHE A 16 -4.61 16.33 -24.13
N THR A 17 -5.25 17.42 -24.54
CA THR A 17 -6.70 17.66 -24.53
C THR A 17 -7.44 16.75 -25.51
N ALA A 18 -8.55 16.14 -25.07
CA ALA A 18 -9.85 16.08 -25.75
C ALA A 18 -10.74 15.05 -25.03
N GLY A 19 -12.00 15.42 -24.79
CA GLY A 19 -12.92 14.66 -23.94
C GLY A 19 -13.24 13.25 -24.42
N CYS A 20 -13.40 12.36 -23.44
CA CYS A 20 -14.30 11.21 -23.49
C CYS A 20 -14.84 11.05 -22.07
N LEU A 21 -16.14 11.26 -21.86
CA LEU A 21 -16.84 10.68 -20.71
C LEU A 21 -16.95 9.17 -20.99
N SER A 22 -15.84 8.46 -20.86
CA SER A 22 -15.86 7.00 -20.82
C SER A 22 -16.20 6.61 -19.39
N SER A 23 -17.46 6.23 -19.15
CA SER A 23 -17.81 5.38 -18.02
C SER A 23 -17.07 4.06 -18.21
N SER A 24 -15.83 4.01 -17.74
CA SER A 24 -15.06 2.77 -17.66
C SER A 24 -15.74 1.90 -16.63
N ALA A 25 -16.61 1.00 -17.07
CA ALA A 25 -17.02 -0.12 -16.23
C ALA A 25 -15.76 -0.96 -15.98
N TYR A 26 -15.18 -0.81 -14.80
CA TYR A 26 -14.09 -1.66 -14.35
C TYR A 26 -14.62 -3.07 -14.23
N VAL A 27 -14.19 -3.97 -15.13
CA VAL A 27 -14.54 -5.38 -15.06
C VAL A 27 -13.62 -6.02 -14.02
N PRO A 28 -14.15 -6.55 -12.90
CA PRO A 28 -13.31 -7.21 -11.91
C PRO A 28 -12.57 -8.39 -12.54
N VAL A 29 -11.26 -8.45 -12.33
CA VAL A 29 -10.39 -9.51 -12.84
C VAL A 29 -10.00 -10.42 -11.68
N SER A 30 -10.08 -11.74 -11.88
CA SER A 30 -9.55 -12.69 -10.91
C SER A 30 -8.02 -12.60 -10.88
N VAL A 31 -7.44 -12.68 -9.68
CA VAL A 31 -5.98 -12.65 -9.46
C VAL A 31 -5.27 -13.69 -10.30
N GLU A 32 -5.83 -14.90 -10.40
CA GLU A 32 -5.26 -16.02 -11.16
C GLU A 32 -5.16 -15.71 -12.66
N SER A 33 -6.17 -15.03 -13.22
CA SER A 33 -6.23 -14.65 -14.64
C SER A 33 -5.51 -13.35 -14.99
N SER A 34 -4.97 -12.62 -14.00
CA SER A 34 -4.27 -11.35 -14.24
C SER A 34 -2.87 -11.54 -14.84
N ASP A 35 -2.33 -10.50 -15.47
CA ASP A 35 -0.95 -10.48 -16.01
C ASP A 35 0.12 -10.12 -14.95
N LEU A 36 -0.18 -10.36 -13.67
CA LEU A 36 0.74 -10.14 -12.56
C LEU A 36 1.86 -11.19 -12.52
N PRO A 37 3.05 -10.83 -12.03
CA PRO A 37 4.08 -11.81 -11.69
C PRO A 37 3.59 -12.83 -10.65
N VAL A 38 4.14 -14.04 -10.67
CA VAL A 38 3.74 -15.15 -9.78
C VAL A 38 3.88 -14.78 -8.29
N GLU A 39 4.90 -14.00 -7.94
CA GLU A 39 5.14 -13.53 -6.57
C GLU A 39 3.99 -12.63 -6.09
N ALA A 40 3.54 -11.68 -6.92
CA ALA A 40 2.40 -10.80 -6.61
C ALA A 40 1.09 -11.58 -6.48
N LYS A 41 0.82 -12.51 -7.40
CA LYS A 41 -0.39 -13.38 -7.31
C LYS A 41 -0.39 -14.18 -6.01
N SER A 42 0.75 -14.74 -5.62
CA SER A 42 0.90 -15.52 -4.38
C SER A 42 0.69 -14.65 -3.14
N PHE A 43 1.21 -13.42 -3.15
CA PHE A 43 1.01 -12.46 -2.08
C PHE A 43 -0.47 -12.13 -1.89
N ILE A 44 -1.17 -11.78 -2.98
CA ILE A 44 -2.60 -11.45 -2.92
C ILE A 44 -3.40 -12.65 -2.42
N LYS A 45 -3.13 -13.85 -2.94
CA LYS A 45 -3.80 -15.08 -2.50
C LYS A 45 -3.58 -15.40 -1.03
N LYS A 46 -2.37 -15.16 -0.50
CA LYS A 46 -2.05 -15.44 0.91
C LYS A 46 -2.73 -14.47 1.87
N HIS A 47 -2.80 -13.18 1.51
CA HIS A 47 -3.18 -12.12 2.45
C HIS A 47 -4.59 -11.55 2.21
N PHE A 48 -5.10 -11.70 0.99
CA PHE A 48 -6.36 -11.13 0.52
C PHE A 48 -7.17 -12.19 -0.24
N ASP A 49 -7.22 -13.41 0.30
CA ASP A 49 -7.94 -14.51 -0.32
C ASP A 49 -9.42 -14.16 -0.57
N GLY A 50 -9.94 -14.61 -1.71
CA GLY A 50 -11.30 -14.29 -2.16
C GLY A 50 -11.53 -12.86 -2.64
N LYS A 51 -10.51 -11.97 -2.63
CA LYS A 51 -10.62 -10.63 -3.22
C LYS A 51 -10.31 -10.64 -4.71
N THR A 52 -11.01 -9.81 -5.47
CA THR A 52 -10.77 -9.61 -6.92
C THR A 52 -10.09 -8.27 -7.17
N ILE A 53 -9.38 -8.15 -8.29
CA ILE A 53 -8.78 -6.89 -8.71
C ILE A 53 -9.87 -6.05 -9.37
N VAL A 54 -10.16 -4.87 -8.83
CA VAL A 54 -11.15 -3.93 -9.39
C VAL A 54 -10.49 -2.79 -10.17
N LYS A 55 -9.24 -2.44 -9.85
CA LYS A 55 -8.40 -1.53 -10.63
C LYS A 55 -7.03 -2.15 -10.84
N TYR A 56 -6.51 -2.02 -12.06
CA TYR A 56 -5.19 -2.52 -12.44
C TYR A 56 -4.51 -1.48 -13.32
N GLU A 57 -3.34 -1.00 -12.90
CA GLU A 57 -2.50 -0.12 -13.70
C GLU A 57 -1.06 -0.64 -13.75
N LYS A 58 -0.55 -0.83 -14.97
CA LYS A 58 0.87 -1.14 -15.19
C LYS A 58 1.61 0.13 -15.58
N LYS A 59 2.51 0.61 -14.72
CA LYS A 59 3.30 1.81 -14.98
C LYS A 59 4.40 1.49 -15.98
N PHE A 60 4.34 2.07 -17.17
CA PHE A 60 5.26 1.75 -18.27
C PHE A 60 6.73 2.04 -17.97
N TRP A 61 7.02 3.15 -17.28
CA TRP A 61 8.39 3.63 -17.06
C TRP A 61 9.17 2.79 -16.02
N SER A 62 8.49 2.37 -14.95
CA SER A 62 9.05 1.56 -13.85
C SER A 62 8.79 0.06 -14.03
N ASN A 63 7.91 -0.31 -14.97
CA ASN A 63 7.33 -1.64 -15.10
C ASN A 63 6.71 -2.15 -13.79
N SER A 64 6.20 -1.26 -12.95
CA SER A 64 5.51 -1.58 -11.69
C SER A 64 4.00 -1.72 -11.89
N TYR A 65 3.33 -2.24 -10.88
CA TYR A 65 1.90 -2.52 -10.89
C TYR A 65 1.24 -1.84 -9.69
N GLU A 66 0.14 -1.13 -9.93
CA GLU A 66 -0.72 -0.53 -8.90
C GLU A 66 -2.10 -1.19 -9.01
N LEU A 67 -2.59 -1.74 -7.92
CA LEU A 67 -3.85 -2.48 -7.86
C LEU A 67 -4.77 -1.92 -6.79
N GLU A 68 -6.06 -1.94 -7.06
CA GLU A 68 -7.11 -1.81 -6.05
C GLU A 68 -7.89 -3.14 -6.00
N LEU A 69 -8.07 -3.69 -4.81
CA LEU A 69 -8.85 -4.90 -4.58
C LEU A 69 -10.31 -4.56 -4.28
N SER A 70 -11.19 -5.55 -4.43
CA SER A 70 -12.64 -5.40 -4.23
C SER A 70 -13.08 -4.96 -2.82
N ASP A 71 -12.19 -4.99 -1.84
CA ASP A 71 -12.45 -4.46 -0.50
C ASP A 71 -11.90 -3.06 -0.26
N GLY A 72 -11.31 -2.43 -1.28
CA GLY A 72 -10.70 -1.10 -1.21
C GLY A 72 -9.23 -1.10 -0.82
N THR A 73 -8.59 -2.27 -0.66
CA THR A 73 -7.14 -2.33 -0.39
C THR A 73 -6.36 -1.93 -1.64
N ASP A 74 -5.45 -0.97 -1.51
CA ASP A 74 -4.48 -0.63 -2.56
C ASP A 74 -3.16 -1.37 -2.34
N ILE A 75 -2.56 -1.89 -3.41
CA ILE A 75 -1.27 -2.60 -3.36
C ILE A 75 -0.41 -2.23 -4.56
N ASP A 76 0.82 -1.80 -4.28
CA ASP A 76 1.83 -1.60 -5.30
C ASP A 76 2.85 -2.74 -5.29
N PHE A 77 3.20 -3.19 -6.49
CA PHE A 77 4.26 -4.16 -6.72
C PHE A 77 5.33 -3.61 -7.66
N ASP A 78 6.58 -3.98 -7.39
CA ASP A 78 7.65 -3.79 -8.35
C ASP A 78 7.49 -4.69 -9.59
N SER A 79 8.39 -4.54 -10.56
CA SER A 79 8.39 -5.32 -11.80
C SER A 79 8.55 -6.83 -11.64
N LYS A 80 8.98 -7.31 -10.47
CA LYS A 80 9.13 -8.74 -10.14
C LYS A 80 7.94 -9.26 -9.34
N GLY A 81 7.03 -8.39 -8.92
CA GLY A 81 5.88 -8.73 -8.10
C GLY A 81 6.15 -8.65 -6.60
N LYS A 82 7.22 -7.96 -6.17
CA LYS A 82 7.46 -7.70 -4.74
C LYS A 82 6.62 -6.53 -4.29
N CYS A 83 5.90 -6.70 -3.19
CA CYS A 83 5.11 -5.62 -2.58
C CYS A 83 6.04 -4.45 -2.22
N THR A 84 5.70 -3.26 -2.70
CA THR A 84 6.39 -2.00 -2.36
C THR A 84 5.51 -1.10 -1.52
N GLU A 85 4.19 -1.24 -1.61
CA GLU A 85 3.24 -0.51 -0.78
C GLU A 85 1.98 -1.34 -0.56
N VAL A 86 1.38 -1.23 0.63
CA VAL A 86 0.02 -1.70 0.88
C VAL A 86 -0.71 -0.69 1.75
N SER A 87 -1.87 -0.24 1.28
CA SER A 87 -2.77 0.65 2.02
C SER A 87 -4.05 -0.11 2.37
N ALA A 88 -4.51 0.06 3.60
CA ALA A 88 -5.82 -0.42 4.01
C ALA A 88 -6.93 0.34 3.25
N PRO A 89 -8.14 -0.25 3.15
CA PRO A 89 -9.31 0.47 2.67
C PRO A 89 -9.57 1.75 3.46
N ASP A 90 -10.37 2.66 2.89
CA ASP A 90 -10.80 3.89 3.56
C ASP A 90 -11.31 3.61 4.97
N HIS A 91 -10.73 4.32 5.96
CA HIS A 91 -11.03 4.16 7.38
C HIS A 91 -10.79 2.73 7.95
N GLY A 92 -10.07 1.87 7.23
CA GLY A 92 -9.65 0.51 7.62
C GLY A 92 -8.19 0.43 8.07
N VAL A 93 -7.79 -0.68 8.68
CA VAL A 93 -6.39 -0.94 9.10
C VAL A 93 -5.92 -2.26 8.53
N LEU A 94 -4.61 -2.42 8.37
CA LEU A 94 -4.01 -3.66 7.90
C LEU A 94 -4.06 -4.74 9.00
N SER A 95 -4.28 -5.99 8.59
CA SER A 95 -4.24 -7.10 9.54
C SER A 95 -2.85 -7.22 10.16
N THR A 96 -2.78 -7.47 11.47
CA THR A 96 -1.48 -7.55 12.16
C THR A 96 -0.64 -8.76 11.70
N VAL A 97 -1.25 -9.74 11.04
CA VAL A 97 -0.53 -10.84 10.36
C VAL A 97 0.23 -10.29 9.15
N LEU A 98 -0.43 -9.49 8.30
CA LEU A 98 0.21 -8.84 7.16
C LEU A 98 1.28 -7.84 7.61
N VAL A 99 1.01 -7.03 8.64
CA VAL A 99 2.01 -6.10 9.20
C VAL A 99 3.28 -6.83 9.64
N ARG A 100 3.14 -7.99 10.31
CA ARG A 100 4.28 -8.81 10.75
C ARG A 100 5.00 -9.54 9.62
N GLU A 101 4.32 -9.83 8.52
CA GLU A 101 4.94 -10.40 7.32
C GLU A 101 5.82 -9.35 6.61
N LEU A 102 5.34 -8.11 6.52
CA LEU A 102 6.00 -7.06 5.75
C LEU A 102 7.11 -6.32 6.51
N LEU A 103 7.01 -6.26 7.84
CA LEU A 103 7.95 -5.50 8.67
C LEU A 103 8.93 -6.41 9.42
N PRO A 104 10.19 -5.97 9.60
CA PRO A 104 11.13 -6.68 10.46
C PRO A 104 10.63 -6.76 11.91
N ALA A 105 11.06 -7.78 12.65
CA ALA A 105 10.62 -8.02 14.03
C ALA A 105 10.85 -6.81 14.96
N GLY A 106 11.96 -6.06 14.77
CA GLY A 106 12.24 -4.85 15.54
C GLY A 106 11.21 -3.73 15.34
N ALA A 107 10.71 -3.57 14.10
CA ALA A 107 9.68 -2.59 13.78
C ALA A 107 8.33 -3.02 14.38
N CYS A 108 7.97 -4.30 14.23
CA CYS A 108 6.77 -4.86 14.85
C CYS A 108 6.77 -4.70 16.37
N LYS A 109 7.91 -4.96 17.02
CA LYS A 109 8.07 -4.78 18.46
C LYS A 109 7.87 -3.32 18.85
N THR A 110 8.50 -2.40 18.13
CA THR A 110 8.36 -0.95 18.40
C THR A 110 6.90 -0.51 18.27
N LEU A 111 6.22 -0.88 17.19
CA LEU A 111 4.80 -0.55 17.01
C LEU A 111 3.92 -1.17 18.10
N SER A 112 4.22 -2.40 18.54
CA SER A 112 3.50 -3.05 19.64
C SER A 112 3.71 -2.34 20.97
N ASP A 113 4.96 -1.98 21.30
CA ASP A 113 5.30 -1.29 22.55
C ASP A 113 4.67 0.10 22.62
N GLN A 114 4.48 0.75 21.46
CA GLN A 114 3.80 2.05 21.33
C GLN A 114 2.27 1.93 21.22
N GLY A 115 1.71 0.72 21.22
CA GLY A 115 0.27 0.50 21.05
C GLY A 115 -0.26 0.79 19.63
N MET A 116 0.63 0.91 18.64
CA MET A 116 0.31 1.31 17.27
C MET A 116 0.18 0.14 16.28
N LEU A 117 0.53 -1.09 16.69
CA LEU A 117 0.54 -2.24 15.78
C LEU A 117 -0.84 -2.54 15.16
N GLU A 118 -1.92 -2.28 15.90
CA GLU A 118 -3.31 -2.47 15.44
C GLU A 118 -3.90 -1.24 14.75
N SER A 119 -3.11 -0.16 14.63
CA SER A 119 -3.53 1.10 14.00
C SER A 119 -2.88 1.32 12.64
N VAL A 120 -2.06 0.39 12.15
CA VAL A 120 -1.34 0.55 10.88
C VAL A 120 -2.33 0.61 9.72
N GLU A 121 -2.30 1.69 8.94
CA GLU A 121 -3.13 1.85 7.75
C GLU A 121 -2.33 1.76 6.45
N GLU A 122 -1.03 2.06 6.47
CA GLU A 122 -0.19 1.95 5.27
C GLU A 122 1.22 1.49 5.62
N ILE A 123 1.81 0.65 4.76
CA ILE A 123 3.23 0.29 4.81
C ILE A 123 3.85 0.54 3.44
N GLN A 124 4.87 1.41 3.39
CA GLN A 124 5.73 1.57 2.21
C GLN A 124 7.10 0.92 2.46
N ILE A 125 7.56 0.11 1.52
CA ILE A 125 8.79 -0.66 1.59
C ILE A 125 9.76 -0.11 0.54
N ASN A 126 10.90 0.40 1.02
CA ASN A 126 11.99 0.83 0.16
C ASN A 126 13.26 0.02 0.48
N PRO A 127 13.77 -0.81 -0.45
CA PRO A 127 14.93 -1.66 -0.19
C PRO A 127 16.20 -0.93 0.26
N THR A 128 16.31 0.37 -0.03
CA THR A 128 17.46 1.20 0.34
C THR A 128 17.19 2.05 1.59
N LYS A 129 15.98 2.61 1.72
CA LYS A 129 15.63 3.56 2.78
C LYS A 129 14.97 2.91 4.00
N GLY A 130 14.49 1.66 3.89
CA GLY A 130 13.72 0.98 4.91
C GLY A 130 12.22 1.16 4.73
N TYR A 131 11.50 1.34 5.83
CA TYR A 131 10.04 1.26 5.88
C TYR A 131 9.44 2.59 6.34
N LYS A 132 8.33 2.97 5.71
CA LYS A 132 7.37 3.94 6.25
C LYS A 132 6.15 3.18 6.72
N VAL A 133 5.65 3.50 7.90
CA VAL A 133 4.43 2.92 8.45
C VAL A 133 3.52 4.06 8.87
N GLU A 134 2.44 4.28 8.14
CA GLU A 134 1.41 5.24 8.55
C GLU A 134 0.43 4.56 9.50
N VAL A 135 -0.01 5.31 10.50
CA VAL A 135 -0.92 4.81 11.54
C VAL A 135 -2.11 5.72 11.65
N ARG A 136 -3.29 5.11 11.84
CA ARG A 136 -4.49 5.85 12.17
C ARG A 136 -4.42 6.33 13.62
N HIS A 137 -3.85 7.50 13.81
CA HIS A 137 -3.70 8.11 15.13
C HIS A 137 -3.86 9.64 15.04
N GLU A 138 -4.42 10.26 16.08
CA GLU A 138 -4.78 11.69 16.03
C GLU A 138 -3.59 12.65 15.94
N ARG A 139 -2.39 12.18 16.28
CA ARG A 139 -1.19 13.01 16.43
C ARG A 139 0.03 12.45 15.71
N ILE A 140 -0.03 11.21 15.24
CA ILE A 140 1.14 10.53 14.70
C ILE A 140 0.79 10.17 13.27
N ASP A 141 1.59 10.66 12.33
CA ASP A 141 1.38 10.41 10.91
C ASP A 141 2.07 9.09 10.54
N ASP A 142 3.39 9.05 10.72
CA ASP A 142 4.19 7.91 10.31
C ASP A 142 5.37 7.58 11.23
N TYR A 143 5.70 6.30 11.27
CA TYR A 143 6.94 5.77 11.79
C TYR A 143 7.87 5.42 10.63
N ARG A 144 9.16 5.75 10.77
CA ARG A 144 10.22 5.32 9.85
C ARG A 144 11.12 4.30 10.52
N PHE A 145 11.43 3.24 9.79
CA PHE A 145 12.37 2.20 10.21
C PHE A 145 13.45 2.01 9.15
N ASN A 146 14.67 1.71 9.56
CA ASN A 146 15.70 1.23 8.62
C ASN A 146 15.46 -0.25 8.25
N ASN A 147 16.29 -0.80 7.35
CA ASN A 147 16.19 -2.20 6.91
C ASN A 147 16.36 -3.23 8.04
N ALA A 148 17.02 -2.87 9.15
CA ALA A 148 17.16 -3.72 10.33
C ALA A 148 15.94 -3.67 11.26
N GLY A 149 14.92 -2.86 10.94
CA GLY A 149 13.74 -2.65 11.77
C GLY A 149 13.96 -1.72 12.95
N GLN A 150 15.05 -0.94 12.97
CA GLN A 150 15.28 0.07 13.99
C GLN A 150 14.57 1.36 13.60
N MET A 151 13.80 1.93 14.53
CA MET A 151 13.10 3.19 14.31
C MET A 151 14.10 4.33 14.12
N THR A 152 13.90 5.14 13.08
CA THR A 152 14.76 6.29 12.74
C THR A 152 14.03 7.62 12.92
N ARG A 153 12.70 7.65 12.81
CA ARG A 153 11.89 8.86 12.93
C ARG A 153 10.44 8.53 13.26
N VAL A 154 9.76 9.47 13.93
CA VAL A 154 8.30 9.55 14.04
C VAL A 154 7.88 10.95 13.58
N THR A 155 6.89 11.04 12.70
CA THR A 155 6.27 12.29 12.25
C THR A 155 4.91 12.47 12.91
N HIS A 156 4.49 13.71 13.08
CA HIS A 156 3.26 14.07 13.78
C HIS A 156 2.47 15.05 12.93
N ASP A 157 1.15 14.91 12.91
CA ASP A 157 0.26 15.83 12.18
C ASP A 157 0.32 17.20 12.86
N ASP A 158 0.68 18.23 12.09
CA ASP A 158 0.74 19.62 12.53
C ASP A 158 -0.64 20.28 12.72
#